data_AF-A0A397U5I3-F1
#
_entry.id   AF-A0A397U5I3-F1
#
_cell.length_a   1.000
_cell.length_b   1.000
_cell.length_c   1.000
_cell.angle_alpha   90.00
_cell.angle_beta   90.00
_cell.angle_gamma   90.00
#
_symmetry.space_group_name_H-M   'P 1'
#
loop_
_entity.id
_entity.type
_entity.pdbx_description
1 polymer ?
#
loop_
_entity_poly.entity_id
_entity_poly.type
_entity_poly.pdbx_seq_one_letter_code
_entity_poly.pdbx_strand_id
1 'polypeptide(L)'
;MPVEALVARAKRLINFFMAPKQSERLEDAQKTLRLPDNNNSSFLAWERLLLIKDAIDIVLATLTVSNALEARKDAKRLKEIQLIENEWDMMRDIVNILEPFFEVTKVLGGSEYATFSYMIPSILELIEKLDCSMEYSDESDYVNFETTDLVFDDNVEFVDAQ
;
A
#
# COMPACT_ATOMS: atom_id res chain seq x y z
N MET A 1 -11.27 11.15 -7.10
CA MET A 1 -10.80 11.95 -5.93
C MET A 1 -9.44 12.54 -6.28
N PRO A 2 -9.11 13.78 -5.91
CA PRO A 2 -7.77 14.34 -6.12
C PRO A 2 -6.72 13.56 -5.31
N VAL A 3 -5.60 13.21 -5.97
CA VAL A 3 -4.50 12.38 -5.41
C VAL A 3 -3.88 13.04 -4.16
N GLU A 4 -3.91 14.36 -4.09
CA GLU A 4 -3.39 15.17 -2.99
C GLU A 4 -4.13 14.90 -1.67
N ALA A 5 -5.43 14.61 -1.72
CA ALA A 5 -6.22 14.30 -0.54
C ALA A 5 -5.84 12.94 0.06
N LEU A 6 -5.57 11.95 -0.80
CA LEU A 6 -5.09 10.62 -0.40
C LEU A 6 -3.71 10.74 0.27
N VAL A 7 -2.78 11.47 -0.35
CA VAL A 7 -1.43 11.70 0.18
C VAL A 7 -1.50 12.39 1.56
N ALA A 8 -2.37 13.40 1.71
CA ALA A 8 -2.52 14.10 2.99
C ALA A 8 -3.04 13.19 4.11
N ARG A 9 -3.98 12.28 3.82
CA ARG A 9 -4.49 11.32 4.81
C ARG A 9 -3.47 10.25 5.15
N ALA A 10 -2.77 9.72 4.15
CA ALA A 10 -1.67 8.77 4.37
C ALA A 10 -0.60 9.37 5.29
N LYS A 11 -0.19 10.62 5.06
CA LYS A 11 0.76 11.34 5.94
C LYS A 11 0.24 11.46 7.37
N ARG A 12 -1.04 11.76 7.58
CA ARG A 12 -1.63 11.83 8.93
C ARG A 12 -1.66 10.47 9.62
N LEU A 13 -1.97 9.40 8.88
CA LEU A 13 -1.98 8.04 9.39
C LEU A 13 -0.58 7.60 9.82
N ILE A 14 0.44 7.86 8.99
CA ILE A 14 1.84 7.61 9.32
C ILE A 14 2.21 8.35 10.61
N ASN A 15 1.96 9.66 10.68
CA ASN A 15 2.28 10.46 11.86
C ASN A 15 1.59 9.96 13.14
N PHE A 16 0.38 9.40 13.04
CA PHE A 16 -0.32 8.82 14.18
C PHE A 16 0.40 7.57 14.71
N PHE A 17 0.81 6.67 13.83
CA PHE A 17 1.50 5.43 14.20
C PHE A 17 2.99 5.62 14.53
N MET A 18 3.60 6.75 14.17
CA MET A 18 4.97 7.11 14.59
C MET A 18 5.09 7.44 16.09
N ALA A 19 3.98 7.66 16.80
CA ALA A 19 4.02 7.87 18.26
C ALA A 19 4.37 6.55 18.98
N PRO A 20 5.28 6.52 19.98
CA PRO A 20 5.81 5.27 20.57
C PRO A 20 4.75 4.28 21.06
N LYS A 21 3.66 4.79 21.62
CA LYS A 21 2.55 3.97 22.10
C LYS A 21 1.69 3.39 20.97
N GLN A 22 1.54 4.13 19.87
CA GLN A 22 0.74 3.68 18.74
C GLN A 22 1.55 2.75 17.83
N SER A 23 2.87 2.93 17.74
CA SER A 23 3.76 1.99 17.05
C SER A 23 3.74 0.62 17.72
N GLU A 24 3.86 0.57 19.06
CA GLU A 24 3.79 -0.69 19.82
C GLU A 24 2.46 -1.43 19.58
N ARG A 25 1.34 -0.69 19.59
CA ARG A 25 0.01 -1.25 19.29
C ARG A 25 -0.09 -1.82 17.88
N LEU A 26 0.50 -1.14 16.91
CA LEU A 26 0.53 -1.61 15.53
C LEU A 26 1.36 -2.89 15.43
N GLU A 27 2.55 -2.92 16.03
CA GLU A 27 3.41 -4.11 16.05
C GLU A 27 2.72 -5.31 16.70
N ASP A 28 2.00 -5.12 17.81
CA ASP A 28 1.27 -6.20 18.47
C ASP A 28 0.13 -6.75 17.60
N ALA A 29 -0.58 -5.88 16.88
CA ALA A 29 -1.59 -6.28 15.91
C ALA A 29 -0.96 -7.04 14.73
N GLN A 30 0.19 -6.57 14.22
CA GLN A 30 0.92 -7.23 13.14
C GLN A 30 1.44 -8.62 13.54
N LYS A 31 1.96 -8.77 14.77
CA LYS A 31 2.38 -10.07 15.34
C LYS A 31 1.20 -11.04 15.47
N THR A 32 0.04 -10.53 15.89
CA THR A 32 -1.20 -11.33 15.99
C THR A 32 -1.60 -11.89 14.63
N LEU A 33 -1.43 -11.09 13.57
CA LEU A 33 -1.72 -11.47 12.19
C LEU A 33 -0.59 -12.26 11.50
N ARG A 34 0.56 -12.45 12.15
CA ARG A 34 1.76 -13.10 11.59
C ARG A 34 2.20 -12.49 10.26
N LEU A 35 2.16 -11.16 10.16
CA LEU A 35 2.54 -10.48 8.91
C LEU A 35 4.04 -10.70 8.61
N PRO A 36 4.44 -10.90 7.34
CA PRO A 36 5.84 -11.05 6.97
C PRO A 36 6.62 -9.73 7.17
N ASP A 37 7.75 -9.80 7.89
CA ASP A 37 8.45 -8.61 8.37
C ASP A 37 9.30 -7.87 7.33
N ASN A 38 9.64 -8.49 6.21
CA ASN A 38 10.62 -7.93 5.27
C ASN A 38 10.32 -8.33 3.82
N ASN A 39 9.84 -7.37 3.01
CA ASN A 39 9.97 -7.43 1.57
C ASN A 39 9.89 -6.03 0.96
N ASN A 40 10.84 -5.76 0.05
CA ASN A 40 11.16 -4.46 -0.54
C ASN A 40 10.61 -4.27 -1.97
N SER A 41 9.86 -5.24 -2.49
CA SER A 41 9.15 -5.09 -3.77
C SER A 41 7.93 -4.17 -3.60
N SER A 42 7.71 -3.26 -4.55
CA SER A 42 6.57 -2.34 -4.54
C SER A 42 5.23 -3.08 -4.43
N PHE A 43 5.04 -4.21 -5.12
CA PHE A 43 3.83 -5.03 -5.02
C PHE A 43 3.59 -5.54 -3.58
N LEU A 44 4.63 -6.10 -2.96
CA LEU A 44 4.56 -6.62 -1.59
C LEU A 44 4.39 -5.50 -0.56
N ALA A 45 4.86 -4.29 -0.85
CA ALA A 45 4.59 -3.12 -0.04
C ALA A 45 3.09 -2.72 -0.09
N TRP A 46 2.45 -2.77 -1.27
CA TRP A 46 1.01 -2.53 -1.42
C TRP A 46 0.16 -3.64 -0.78
N GLU A 47 0.55 -4.90 -0.94
CA GLU A 47 -0.10 -6.03 -0.26
C GLU A 47 0.01 -5.90 1.27
N ARG A 48 1.19 -5.51 1.77
CA ARG A 48 1.39 -5.22 3.20
C ARG A 48 0.52 -4.06 3.68
N LEU A 49 0.31 -3.01 2.87
CA LEU A 49 -0.59 -1.91 3.22
C LEU A 49 -2.04 -2.39 3.40
N LEU A 50 -2.51 -3.32 2.55
CA LEU A 50 -3.82 -3.95 2.72
C LEU A 50 -3.91 -4.76 4.02
N LEU A 51 -2.86 -5.50 4.38
CA LEU A 51 -2.80 -6.24 5.65
C LEU A 51 -2.74 -5.31 6.87
N ILE A 52 -2.13 -4.13 6.72
CA ILE A 52 -2.13 -3.09 7.75
C ILE A 52 -3.54 -2.53 7.98
N LYS A 53 -4.41 -2.50 6.97
CA LYS A 53 -5.83 -2.13 7.16
C LYS A 53 -6.48 -3.01 8.23
N ASP A 54 -6.31 -4.32 8.13
CA ASP A 54 -6.87 -5.27 9.09
C ASP A 54 -6.29 -5.05 10.49
N ALA A 55 -4.99 -4.77 10.58
CA ALA A 55 -4.34 -4.42 11.84
C ALA A 55 -4.92 -3.11 12.44
N ILE A 56 -5.17 -2.09 11.61
CA ILE A 56 -5.80 -0.83 12.04
C ILE A 56 -7.21 -1.08 12.56
N ASP A 57 -7.99 -1.92 11.88
CA ASP A 57 -9.35 -2.26 12.28
C ASP A 57 -9.37 -3.01 13.63
N ILE A 58 -8.38 -3.88 13.88
CA ILE A 58 -8.16 -4.52 15.20
C ILE A 58 -7.79 -3.47 16.27
N VAL A 59 -6.88 -2.55 15.97
CA VAL A 59 -6.52 -1.45 16.89
C VAL A 59 -7.77 -0.61 17.21
N LEU A 60 -8.57 -0.26 16.22
CA LEU A 60 -9.82 0.48 16.44
C LEU A 60 -10.80 -0.30 17.33
N ALA A 61 -10.96 -1.59 17.10
CA ALA A 61 -11.82 -2.46 17.92
C ALA A 61 -11.32 -2.55 19.37
N THR A 62 -10.02 -2.73 19.59
CA THR A 62 -9.44 -2.81 20.95
C THR A 62 -9.55 -1.48 21.70
N LEU A 63 -9.37 -0.35 21.01
CA LEU A 63 -9.52 0.99 21.60
C LEU A 63 -10.96 1.32 21.98
N THR A 64 -11.94 0.88 21.19
CA THR A 64 -13.37 1.11 21.48
C THR A 64 -13.88 0.28 22.65
N VAL A 65 -13.36 -0.94 22.83
CA VAL A 65 -13.68 -1.81 23.98
C VAL A 65 -13.01 -1.31 25.27
N SER A 66 -11.94 -0.53 25.18
CA SER A 66 -11.24 -0.01 26.35
C SER A 66 -12.08 0.97 27.19
N ASN A 67 -12.02 0.81 28.51
CA ASN A 67 -12.64 1.73 29.46
C ASN A 67 -11.80 3.00 29.74
N ALA A 68 -10.59 3.10 29.19
CA ALA A 68 -9.74 4.27 29.39
C ALA A 68 -10.24 5.46 28.55
N LEU A 69 -10.39 6.63 29.19
CA LEU A 69 -10.80 7.87 28.52
C LEU A 69 -9.88 8.22 27.34
N GLU A 70 -8.58 8.07 27.52
CA GLU A 70 -7.58 8.33 26.48
C GLU A 70 -7.67 7.35 25.31
N ALA A 71 -8.00 6.07 25.57
CA ALA A 71 -8.21 5.10 24.49
C ALA A 71 -9.43 5.45 23.62
N ARG A 72 -10.48 6.00 24.23
CA ARG A 72 -11.67 6.47 23.48
C ARG A 72 -11.38 7.72 22.65
N LYS A 73 -10.54 8.64 23.15
CA LYS A 73 -10.06 9.80 22.38
C LYS A 73 -9.22 9.34 21.19
N ASP A 74 -8.31 8.40 21.42
CA ASP A 74 -7.48 7.81 20.35
C ASP A 74 -8.34 7.09 19.30
N ALA A 75 -9.34 6.32 19.72
CA ALA A 75 -10.28 5.65 18.79
C ALA A 75 -11.01 6.66 17.89
N LYS A 76 -11.47 7.77 18.47
CA LYS A 76 -12.14 8.83 17.72
C LYS A 76 -11.21 9.47 16.70
N ARG A 77 -9.99 9.80 17.13
CA ARG A 77 -8.96 10.39 16.25
C ARG A 77 -8.59 9.42 15.13
N LEU A 78 -8.40 8.13 15.43
CA LEU A 78 -8.08 7.11 14.44
C LEU A 78 -9.18 6.99 13.37
N LYS A 79 -10.45 6.98 13.80
CA LYS A 79 -11.60 6.93 12.87
C LYS A 79 -11.69 8.15 11.95
N GLU A 80 -11.22 9.32 12.40
CA GLU A 80 -11.22 10.56 11.62
C GLU A 80 -10.06 10.65 10.62
N ILE A 81 -8.94 9.95 10.87
CA ILE A 81 -7.72 10.02 10.05
C ILE A 81 -7.48 8.78 9.19
N GLN A 82 -8.18 7.67 9.45
CA GLN A 82 -8.08 6.45 8.66
C GLN A 82 -8.53 6.71 7.21
N LEU A 83 -7.95 5.93 6.28
CA LEU A 83 -8.35 5.90 4.89
C LEU A 83 -9.82 5.41 4.78
N ILE A 84 -10.57 6.00 3.87
CA ILE A 84 -11.99 5.62 3.62
C ILE A 84 -12.08 4.43 2.65
N GLU A 85 -13.22 3.73 2.62
CA GLU A 85 -13.32 2.46 1.89
C GLU A 85 -12.96 2.58 0.39
N ASN A 86 -13.37 3.64 -0.29
CA ASN A 86 -13.00 3.84 -1.69
C ASN A 86 -11.50 4.13 -1.91
N GLU A 87 -10.79 4.65 -0.89
CA GLU A 87 -9.32 4.77 -0.95
C GLU A 87 -8.66 3.40 -0.80
N TRP A 88 -9.23 2.51 0.01
CA TRP A 88 -8.80 1.12 0.12
C TRP A 88 -9.13 0.31 -1.13
N ASP A 89 -10.29 0.54 -1.75
CA ASP A 89 -10.67 -0.09 -3.03
C ASP A 89 -9.67 0.29 -4.12
N MET A 90 -9.30 1.56 -4.22
CA MET A 90 -8.27 2.00 -5.16
C MET A 90 -6.91 1.31 -4.91
N MET A 91 -6.52 1.07 -3.66
CA MET A 91 -5.31 0.29 -3.36
C MET A 91 -5.45 -1.18 -3.77
N ARG A 92 -6.62 -1.79 -3.59
CA ARG A 92 -6.90 -3.16 -4.06
C ARG A 92 -6.80 -3.23 -5.59
N ASP A 93 -7.35 -2.25 -6.29
CA ASP A 93 -7.27 -2.18 -7.76
C ASP A 93 -5.81 -2.10 -8.23
N ILE A 94 -4.97 -1.28 -7.57
CA ILE A 94 -3.54 -1.20 -7.86
C ILE A 94 -2.86 -2.57 -7.64
N VAL A 95 -3.15 -3.25 -6.53
CA VAL A 95 -2.59 -4.59 -6.25
C VAL A 95 -3.02 -5.59 -7.32
N ASN A 96 -4.29 -5.59 -7.72
CA ASN A 96 -4.82 -6.46 -8.77
C ASN A 96 -4.12 -6.22 -10.12
N ILE A 97 -3.83 -4.97 -10.47
CA ILE A 97 -3.08 -4.63 -11.69
C ILE A 97 -1.62 -5.08 -11.60
N LEU A 98 -1.01 -4.97 -10.42
CA LEU A 98 0.40 -5.31 -10.21
C LEU A 98 0.65 -6.82 -10.04
N GLU A 99 -0.34 -7.59 -9.60
CA GLU A 99 -0.22 -9.03 -9.35
C GLU A 99 0.28 -9.83 -10.57
N PRO A 100 -0.26 -9.64 -11.80
CA PRO A 100 0.27 -10.29 -13.00
C PRO A 100 1.76 -10.05 -13.23
N PHE A 101 2.24 -8.82 -12.99
CA PHE A 101 3.65 -8.47 -13.15
C PHE A 101 4.52 -9.14 -12.09
N PHE A 102 4.04 -9.19 -10.84
CA PHE A 102 4.73 -9.87 -9.76
C PHE A 102 4.89 -11.36 -10.05
N GLU A 103 3.83 -12.05 -10.48
CA GLU A 103 3.92 -13.48 -10.79
C GLU A 103 4.83 -13.77 -11.99
N VAL A 104 4.77 -12.96 -13.06
CA VAL A 104 5.68 -13.11 -14.20
C VAL A 104 7.13 -12.86 -13.81
N THR A 105 7.41 -11.81 -13.05
CA THR A 105 8.79 -11.50 -12.61
C THR A 105 9.32 -12.52 -11.59
N LYS A 106 8.47 -13.13 -10.78
CA LYS A 106 8.82 -14.23 -9.89
C LYS A 106 9.16 -15.50 -10.67
N VAL A 107 8.39 -15.84 -11.70
CA VAL A 107 8.67 -16.98 -12.59
C VAL A 107 9.99 -16.76 -13.35
N LEU A 108 10.19 -15.58 -13.94
CA LEU A 108 11.40 -15.24 -14.69
C LEU A 108 12.62 -15.09 -13.78
N GLY A 109 12.47 -14.45 -12.63
CA GLY A 109 13.53 -14.23 -11.65
C GLY A 109 13.95 -15.50 -10.90
N GLY A 110 13.08 -16.51 -10.83
CA GLY A 110 13.41 -17.84 -10.32
C GLY A 110 14.15 -18.72 -11.32
N SER A 111 14.25 -18.32 -12.59
CA SER A 111 15.00 -19.05 -13.60
C SER A 111 16.48 -18.65 -13.57
N GLU A 112 17.38 -19.63 -13.63
CA GLU A 112 18.82 -19.38 -13.74
C GLU A 112 19.17 -18.61 -15.03
N TYR A 113 18.34 -18.77 -16.07
CA TYR A 113 18.40 -18.03 -17.33
C TYR A 113 17.00 -17.74 -17.87
N ALA A 114 16.60 -16.47 -17.88
CA ALA A 114 15.39 -16.02 -18.57
C ALA A 114 15.64 -16.06 -20.10
N THR A 115 15.40 -17.22 -20.74
CA THR A 115 15.55 -17.35 -22.19
C THR A 115 14.32 -16.83 -22.92
N PHE A 116 14.46 -16.48 -24.21
CA PHE A 116 13.34 -16.04 -25.05
C PHE A 116 12.17 -17.02 -25.05
N SER A 117 12.45 -18.32 -24.97
CA SER A 117 11.44 -19.36 -24.89
C SER A 117 10.59 -19.30 -23.61
N TYR A 118 11.08 -18.69 -22.52
CA TYR A 118 10.32 -18.45 -21.30
C TYR A 118 9.77 -17.01 -21.22
N MET A 119 10.53 -16.02 -21.73
CA MET A 119 10.10 -14.62 -21.71
C MET A 119 8.89 -14.37 -22.61
N ILE A 120 8.90 -14.87 -23.86
CA ILE A 120 7.81 -14.65 -24.81
C ILE A 120 6.46 -15.15 -24.27
N PRO A 121 6.31 -16.39 -23.78
CA PRO A 121 5.02 -16.84 -23.23
C PRO A 121 4.62 -16.07 -21.97
N SER A 122 5.57 -15.69 -21.11
CA SER A 122 5.26 -14.93 -19.89
C SER A 122 4.75 -13.51 -20.20
N ILE A 123 5.30 -12.86 -21.22
CA ILE A 123 4.83 -11.54 -21.68
C ILE A 123 3.44 -11.66 -22.33
N LEU A 124 3.18 -12.71 -23.11
CA LEU A 124 1.87 -12.95 -23.70
C LEU A 124 0.79 -13.19 -22.63
N GLU A 125 1.10 -13.99 -21.61
CA GLU A 125 0.22 -14.21 -20.46
C GLU A 125 -0.08 -12.90 -19.71
N LEU A 126 0.91 -12.01 -19.60
CA LEU A 126 0.74 -10.70 -18.98
C LEU A 126 -0.21 -9.80 -19.79
N ILE A 127 -0.04 -9.75 -21.11
CA ILE A 127 -0.91 -8.98 -22.01
C ILE A 127 -2.35 -9.48 -21.89
N GLU A 128 -2.57 -10.79 -21.90
CA GLU A 128 -3.90 -11.39 -21.78
C GLU A 128 -4.58 -11.04 -20.44
N LYS A 129 -3.83 -11.11 -19.32
CA LYS A 129 -4.33 -10.72 -17.99
C LYS A 129 -4.70 -9.25 -17.90
N LEU A 130 -4.01 -8.38 -18.63
CA LEU A 130 -4.28 -6.93 -18.64
C LEU A 130 -5.44 -6.57 -19.58
N ASP A 131 -5.54 -7.19 -20.75
CA ASP A 131 -6.61 -6.92 -21.72
C ASP A 131 -8.00 -7.29 -21.16
N CYS A 132 -8.10 -8.28 -20.28
CA CYS A 132 -9.35 -8.64 -19.61
C CYS A 132 -9.82 -7.64 -18.53
N SER A 133 -8.99 -6.64 -18.18
CA SER A 133 -9.30 -5.65 -17.13
C SER A 133 -9.81 -4.29 -17.65
N MET A 134 -9.79 -4.06 -18.96
CA MET A 134 -10.21 -2.79 -19.57
C MET A 134 -11.59 -2.89 -20.23
N GLU A 135 -12.63 -2.40 -19.56
CA GLU A 135 -13.80 -1.89 -20.27
C GLU A 135 -13.41 -0.52 -20.87
N TYR A 136 -13.35 -0.43 -22.20
CA TYR A 136 -13.04 0.83 -22.90
C TYR A 136 -14.15 1.87 -22.63
N SER A 137 -13.92 2.79 -21.71
CA SER A 137 -14.58 4.09 -21.74
C SER A 137 -13.79 5.01 -22.67
N ASP A 138 -14.45 5.54 -23.70
CA ASP A 138 -13.91 6.32 -24.83
C ASP A 138 -13.38 7.73 -24.46
N GLU A 139 -12.92 7.93 -23.22
CA GLU A 139 -12.31 9.19 -22.77
C GLU A 139 -10.83 8.93 -22.42
N SER A 140 -9.97 8.99 -23.44
CA SER A 140 -8.53 8.97 -23.23
C SER A 140 -8.05 10.36 -22.77
N ASP A 141 -8.04 10.59 -21.46
CA ASP A 141 -7.22 11.67 -20.91
C ASP A 141 -5.75 11.28 -21.07
N TYR A 142 -5.09 11.93 -22.03
CA TYR A 142 -3.69 11.70 -22.35
C TYR A 142 -2.82 12.15 -21.16
N VAL A 143 -2.39 11.21 -20.32
CA VAL A 143 -1.48 11.49 -19.21
C VAL A 143 -0.10 11.83 -19.78
N ASN A 144 0.32 13.09 -19.64
CA ASN A 144 1.63 13.53 -20.10
C ASN A 144 2.74 13.08 -19.11
N PHE A 145 3.47 12.02 -19.48
CA PHE A 145 4.60 11.49 -18.72
C PHE A 145 5.89 12.31 -18.84
N GLU A 146 5.92 13.40 -19.64
CA GLU A 146 7.10 14.26 -19.78
C GLU A 146 7.32 15.20 -18.57
N THR A 147 6.36 15.27 -17.65
CA THR A 147 6.51 16.07 -16.42
C THR A 147 7.30 15.26 -15.40
N THR A 148 8.63 15.41 -15.39
CA THR A 148 9.50 14.91 -14.32
C THR A 148 9.41 15.78 -13.05
N ASP A 149 8.22 16.29 -12.72
CA ASP A 149 8.04 16.99 -11.45
C ASP A 149 8.32 15.98 -10.33
N LEU A 150 9.41 16.27 -9.63
CA LEU A 150 10.00 15.48 -8.57
C LEU A 150 9.03 15.43 -7.38
N VAL A 151 7.94 14.67 -7.48
CA VAL A 151 6.98 14.44 -6.38
C VAL A 151 7.66 13.72 -5.18
N PHE A 152 8.88 13.23 -5.37
CA PHE A 152 9.70 12.59 -4.36
C PHE A 152 11.07 13.27 -4.14
N ASP A 153 11.17 14.59 -4.29
CA ASP A 153 12.36 15.31 -3.83
C ASP A 153 11.99 16.47 -2.90
N ASP A 154 11.71 16.13 -1.65
CA ASP A 154 11.92 17.04 -0.53
C ASP A 154 12.90 16.35 0.42
N ASN A 155 14.16 16.77 0.30
CA ASN A 155 15.26 16.63 1.25
C ASN A 155 14.78 16.42 2.69
N VAL A 156 14.78 15.16 3.14
CA VAL A 156 14.81 14.85 4.56
C VAL A 156 16.28 14.81 4.94
N GLU A 157 16.80 15.93 5.45
CA GLU A 157 18.06 15.91 6.20
C GLU A 157 17.88 14.94 7.37
N PHE A 158 18.54 13.79 7.30
CA PHE A 158 18.77 12.97 8.47
C PHE A 158 19.70 13.75 9.39
N VAL A 159 19.12 14.39 10.41
CA VAL A 159 19.89 14.90 11.53
C VAL A 159 20.38 13.67 12.29
N ASP A 160 21.68 13.40 12.20
CA ASP A 160 22.34 12.42 13.04
C ASP A 160 22.08 12.75 14.52
N ALA A 161 21.45 11.81 15.22
CA ALA A 161 21.34 11.87 16.68
C ALA A 161 22.71 11.51 17.28
N GLN A 162 23.17 12.42 18.13
CA GLN A 162 24.48 12.48 18.80
C GLN A 162 24.83 11.25 19.65
#